data_AF-A0A7S4IMW7-F1
#
_entry.id   AF-A0A7S4IMW7-F1
#
_cell.length_a   1.000
_cell.length_b   1.000
_cell.length_c   1.000
_cell.angle_alpha   90.00
_cell.angle_beta   90.00
_cell.angle_gamma   90.00
#
_symmetry.space_group_name_H-M   'P 1'
#
loop_
_entity.id
_entity.type
_entity.pdbx_description
1 polymer ?
#
loop_
_entity_poly.entity_id
_entity_poly.type
_entity_poly.pdbx_seq_one_letter_code
_entity_poly.pdbx_strand_id
1 'polypeptide(L)'
;DELSAILVFLVLQLNREPHPNNSIANFLLQRASNSSTLSTQFFWTIKGMESTDAEYSSYLQAYLEMLLRCRTPPVEELYAQYVVMMQLYRIGVQIKYLQGNTRKHALREYLTSLKLPSSFVIPCTSIRVKDLRVEGCK
;
A
#
# COMPACT_ATOMS: atom_id res chain seq x y z
N ASP A 1 5.52 -10.87 -14.75
CA ASP A 1 4.26 -11.63 -14.81
C ASP A 1 3.16 -10.83 -15.46
N GLU A 2 2.51 -11.43 -16.46
CA GLU A 2 1.35 -10.85 -17.17
C GLU A 2 0.21 -10.52 -16.19
N LEU A 3 0.00 -11.34 -15.16
CA LEU A 3 -1.02 -11.12 -14.14
C LEU A 3 -0.80 -9.83 -13.36
N SER A 4 0.44 -9.51 -12.97
CA SER A 4 0.76 -8.25 -12.30
C SER A 4 0.46 -7.03 -13.16
N ALA A 5 0.66 -7.13 -14.48
CA ALA A 5 0.39 -6.04 -15.42
C ALA A 5 -1.10 -5.73 -15.56
N ILE A 6 -1.97 -6.75 -15.40
CA ILE A 6 -3.42 -6.60 -15.51
C ILE A 6 -4.14 -6.51 -14.16
N LEU A 7 -3.42 -6.67 -13.04
CA LEU A 7 -4.01 -6.76 -11.71
C LEU A 7 -4.94 -5.59 -11.41
N VAL A 8 -4.53 -4.35 -11.72
CA VAL A 8 -5.34 -3.15 -11.51
C VAL A 8 -6.69 -3.27 -12.23
N PHE A 9 -6.72 -3.76 -13.46
CA PHE A 9 -7.98 -3.94 -14.20
C PHE A 9 -8.86 -5.01 -13.57
N LEU A 10 -8.26 -6.10 -13.06
CA LEU A 10 -9.01 -7.16 -12.38
C LEU A 10 -9.60 -6.67 -11.05
N VAL A 11 -8.86 -5.86 -10.27
CA VAL A 11 -9.41 -5.26 -9.04
C VAL A 11 -10.51 -4.25 -9.36
N LEU A 12 -10.36 -3.44 -10.41
CA LEU A 12 -11.43 -2.55 -10.87
C LEU A 12 -12.70 -3.32 -11.28
N GLN A 13 -12.55 -4.51 -11.85
CA GLN A 13 -13.69 -5.36 -12.18
C GLN A 13 -14.41 -5.88 -10.93
N LEU A 14 -13.74 -6.07 -9.79
CA LEU A 14 -14.39 -6.48 -8.54
C LEU A 14 -15.45 -5.47 -8.08
N ASN A 15 -15.31 -4.18 -8.37
CA ASN A 15 -16.32 -3.16 -8.06
C ASN A 15 -17.56 -3.27 -8.96
N ARG A 16 -17.50 -3.99 -10.07
CA ARG A 16 -18.64 -4.18 -10.97
C ARG A 16 -19.41 -5.47 -10.67
N GLU A 17 -18.85 -6.32 -9.81
CA GLU A 17 -19.47 -7.58 -9.46
C GLU A 17 -20.60 -7.36 -8.44
N PRO A 18 -21.81 -7.92 -8.68
CA PRO A 18 -22.95 -7.73 -7.78
C PRO A 18 -22.78 -8.47 -6.44
N HIS A 19 -21.83 -9.40 -6.36
CA HIS A 19 -21.59 -10.22 -5.18
C HIS A 19 -20.10 -10.24 -4.81
N PRO A 20 -19.76 -10.11 -3.51
CA PRO A 20 -18.38 -10.16 -3.06
C PRO A 20 -17.74 -11.55 -3.24
N ASN A 21 -18.54 -12.62 -3.18
CA ASN A 21 -18.06 -13.95 -3.50
C ASN A 21 -18.24 -14.22 -5.00
N ASN A 22 -17.25 -13.84 -5.80
CA ASN A 22 -17.24 -14.08 -7.25
C ASN A 22 -15.95 -14.81 -7.67
N SER A 23 -15.95 -15.33 -8.90
CA SER A 23 -14.84 -16.11 -9.45
C SER A 23 -13.55 -15.30 -9.57
N ILE A 24 -13.65 -13.99 -9.86
CA ILE A 24 -12.49 -13.09 -10.01
C ILE A 24 -11.83 -12.89 -8.64
N ALA A 25 -12.61 -12.61 -7.59
CA ALA A 25 -12.12 -12.46 -6.23
C ALA A 25 -11.41 -13.72 -5.75
N ASN A 26 -12.04 -14.89 -5.94
CA ASN A 26 -11.46 -16.18 -5.56
C ASN A 26 -10.16 -16.48 -6.33
N PHE A 27 -10.15 -16.20 -7.63
CA PHE A 27 -8.95 -16.34 -8.46
C PHE A 27 -7.81 -15.45 -7.96
N LEU A 28 -8.08 -14.16 -7.72
CA LEU A 28 -7.08 -13.20 -7.25
C LEU A 28 -6.53 -13.58 -5.88
N LEU A 29 -7.41 -13.95 -4.93
CA LEU A 29 -7.01 -14.40 -3.59
C LEU A 29 -6.16 -15.67 -3.64
N GLN A 30 -6.54 -16.66 -4.47
CA GLN A 30 -5.78 -17.88 -4.66
C GLN A 30 -4.40 -17.59 -5.29
N ARG A 31 -4.31 -16.68 -6.26
CA ARG A 31 -3.02 -16.32 -6.85
C ARG A 31 -2.15 -15.55 -5.86
N ALA A 32 -2.74 -14.62 -5.13
CA ALA A 32 -2.03 -13.79 -4.15
C ALA A 32 -1.49 -14.63 -2.97
N SER A 33 -2.24 -15.63 -2.50
CA SER A 33 -1.78 -16.51 -1.41
C SER A 33 -0.52 -17.30 -1.76
N ASN A 34 -0.27 -17.53 -3.05
CA ASN A 34 0.89 -18.25 -3.57
C ASN A 34 2.05 -17.33 -3.99
N SER A 35 1.87 -16.00 -3.99
CA SER A 35 2.89 -15.06 -4.45
C SER A 35 2.92 -13.82 -3.56
N SER A 36 4.01 -13.68 -2.81
CA SER A 36 4.28 -12.50 -1.96
C SER A 36 4.18 -11.20 -2.75
N THR A 37 4.78 -11.16 -3.95
CA THR A 37 4.75 -9.97 -4.81
C THR A 37 3.33 -9.64 -5.23
N LEU A 38 2.56 -10.62 -5.70
CA LEU A 38 1.20 -10.40 -6.15
C LEU A 38 0.28 -10.00 -4.99
N SER A 39 0.46 -10.60 -3.82
CA SER A 39 -0.29 -10.22 -2.64
C SER A 39 0.01 -8.79 -2.17
N THR A 40 1.29 -8.39 -2.13
CA THR A 40 1.64 -7.00 -1.85
C THR A 40 1.01 -6.05 -2.87
N GLN A 41 1.09 -6.37 -4.16
CA GLN A 41 0.47 -5.57 -5.22
C GLN A 41 -1.06 -5.51 -5.07
N PHE A 42 -1.70 -6.62 -4.73
CA PHE A 42 -3.15 -6.70 -4.56
C PHE A 42 -3.61 -5.89 -3.35
N PHE A 43 -2.93 -6.04 -2.21
CA PHE A 43 -3.13 -5.23 -1.01
C PHE A 43 -3.09 -3.73 -1.33
N TRP A 44 -2.01 -3.26 -1.96
CA TRP A 44 -1.83 -1.85 -2.27
C TRP A 44 -2.80 -1.32 -3.32
N THR A 45 -3.19 -2.17 -4.28
CA THR A 45 -4.21 -1.82 -5.28
C THR A 45 -5.57 -1.60 -4.61
N ILE A 46 -6.01 -2.53 -3.74
CA ILE A 46 -7.26 -2.36 -2.99
C ILE A 46 -7.19 -1.13 -2.07
N LYS A 47 -6.10 -0.94 -1.31
CA LYS A 47 -5.94 0.23 -0.43
C LYS A 47 -5.99 1.56 -1.18
N GLY A 48 -5.46 1.60 -2.39
CA GLY A 48 -5.59 2.77 -3.26
C GLY A 48 -7.04 3.05 -3.66
N MET A 49 -7.79 2.01 -4.03
CA MET A 49 -9.19 2.13 -4.46
C MET A 49 -10.17 2.43 -3.32
N GLU A 50 -9.92 1.93 -2.11
CA GLU A 50 -10.74 2.23 -0.92
C GLU A 50 -10.86 3.75 -0.67
N SER A 51 -9.83 4.51 -1.06
CA SER A 51 -9.83 5.98 -0.93
C SER A 51 -10.73 6.71 -1.94
N THR A 52 -11.20 6.02 -2.99
CA THR A 52 -11.93 6.65 -4.11
C THR A 52 -13.41 6.36 -4.14
N ASP A 53 -13.88 5.25 -3.53
CA ASP A 53 -15.26 4.81 -3.66
C ASP A 53 -15.80 4.22 -2.34
N ALA A 54 -16.71 4.95 -1.71
CA ALA A 54 -17.29 4.58 -0.42
C ALA A 54 -18.30 3.43 -0.53
N GLU A 55 -18.93 3.23 -1.70
CA GLU A 55 -19.99 2.24 -1.89
C GLU A 55 -19.42 0.81 -1.86
N TYR A 56 -18.22 0.61 -2.41
CA TYR A 56 -17.55 -0.69 -2.48
C TYR A 56 -16.55 -0.93 -1.34
N SER A 57 -16.40 0.02 -0.43
CA SER A 57 -15.44 -0.04 0.67
C SER A 57 -15.60 -1.30 1.53
N SER A 58 -16.83 -1.75 1.79
CA SER A 58 -17.10 -2.95 2.60
C SER A 58 -16.61 -4.25 1.95
N TYR A 59 -16.79 -4.42 0.64
CA TYR A 59 -16.32 -5.60 -0.08
C TYR A 59 -14.80 -5.61 -0.24
N LEU A 60 -14.22 -4.45 -0.54
CA LEU A 60 -12.77 -4.27 -0.61
C LEU A 60 -12.09 -4.59 0.73
N GLN A 61 -12.70 -4.17 1.85
CA GLN A 61 -12.24 -4.54 3.19
C GLN A 61 -12.31 -6.05 3.45
N ALA A 62 -13.37 -6.72 3.01
CA ALA A 62 -13.49 -8.17 3.13
C ALA A 62 -12.38 -8.90 2.35
N TYR A 63 -12.04 -8.45 1.13
CA TYR A 63 -10.91 -9.02 0.37
C TYR A 63 -9.57 -8.80 1.05
N LEU A 64 -9.34 -7.62 1.63
CA LEU A 64 -8.13 -7.36 2.42
C LEU A 64 -8.06 -8.28 3.64
N GLU A 65 -9.16 -8.48 4.35
CA GLU A 65 -9.20 -9.40 5.49
C GLU A 65 -8.86 -10.83 5.06
N MET A 66 -9.47 -11.32 3.97
CA MET A 66 -9.17 -12.64 3.42
C MET A 66 -7.70 -12.76 3.01
N LEU A 67 -7.15 -11.74 2.35
CA LEU A 67 -5.75 -11.70 1.92
C LEU A 67 -4.79 -11.76 3.12
N LEU A 68 -5.05 -10.97 4.16
CA LEU A 68 -4.22 -10.95 5.37
C LEU A 68 -4.24 -12.30 6.11
N ARG A 69 -5.36 -13.03 6.04
CA ARG A 69 -5.45 -14.40 6.58
C ARG A 69 -4.59 -15.41 5.82
N CYS A 70 -4.25 -15.15 4.54
CA CYS A 70 -3.36 -16.01 3.77
C CYS A 70 -1.89 -15.93 4.23
N ARG A 71 -1.50 -14.88 4.98
CA ARG A 71 -0.14 -14.68 5.53
C ARG A 71 1.01 -14.67 4.50
N THR A 72 0.70 -14.39 3.24
CA THR A 72 1.67 -14.22 2.16
C THR A 72 1.45 -12.84 1.55
N PRO A 73 2.39 -11.86 1.62
CA PRO A 73 3.56 -11.84 2.52
C PRO A 73 3.15 -11.87 4.00
N PRO A 74 4.13 -12.04 4.92
CA PRO A 74 3.88 -11.85 6.34
C PRO A 74 3.18 -10.52 6.62
N VAL A 75 2.18 -10.56 7.50
CA VAL A 75 1.35 -9.39 7.84
C VAL A 75 2.20 -8.27 8.43
N GLU A 76 3.25 -8.62 9.17
CA GLU A 76 4.22 -7.70 9.75
C GLU A 76 4.94 -6.87 8.68
N GLU A 77 5.21 -7.47 7.51
CA GLU A 77 5.83 -6.76 6.40
C GLU A 77 4.86 -5.74 5.79
N LEU A 78 3.61 -6.13 5.52
CA LEU A 78 2.57 -5.21 5.05
C LEU A 78 2.31 -4.09 6.06
N TYR A 79 2.32 -4.42 7.35
CA TYR A 79 2.16 -3.44 8.41
C TYR A 79 3.30 -2.43 8.44
N ALA A 80 4.56 -2.87 8.35
CA ALA A 80 5.72 -1.99 8.28
C ALA A 80 5.63 -1.04 7.08
N GLN A 81 5.26 -1.57 5.90
CA GLN A 81 5.02 -0.77 4.70
C GLN A 81 3.91 0.27 4.93
N TYR A 82 2.79 -0.15 5.50
CA TYR A 82 1.64 0.70 5.77
C TYR A 82 1.97 1.85 6.75
N VAL A 83 2.68 1.54 7.84
CA VAL A 83 3.12 2.55 8.82
C VAL A 83 3.99 3.61 8.16
N VAL A 84 4.98 3.20 7.37
CA VAL A 84 5.87 4.12 6.64
C VAL A 84 5.04 5.02 5.70
N MET A 85 4.16 4.44 4.89
CA MET A 85 3.33 5.18 3.95
C MET A 85 2.42 6.20 4.65
N MET A 86 1.79 5.82 5.77
CA MET A 86 0.94 6.73 6.53
C MET A 86 1.73 7.86 7.19
N GLN A 87 2.93 7.58 7.68
CA GLN A 87 3.82 8.60 8.22
C GLN A 87 4.27 9.59 7.15
N LEU A 88 4.72 9.11 5.99
CA LEU A 88 5.12 9.95 4.86
C LEU A 88 3.95 10.78 4.30
N TYR A 89 2.76 10.18 4.22
CA TYR A 89 1.54 10.90 3.84
C TYR A 89 1.24 12.06 4.80
N ARG A 90 1.30 11.83 6.12
CA ARG A 90 1.08 12.87 7.13
C ARG A 90 2.07 14.02 6.99
N ILE A 91 3.36 13.72 6.81
CA ILE A 91 4.39 14.73 6.56
C ILE A 91 4.06 15.51 5.29
N GLY A 92 3.70 14.81 4.21
CA GLY A 92 3.28 15.42 2.95
C GLY A 92 2.11 16.38 3.10
N VAL A 93 1.10 16.03 3.89
CA VAL A 93 -0.05 16.90 4.20
C VAL A 93 0.37 18.12 5.01
N GLN A 94 1.23 17.95 6.02
CA GLN A 94 1.70 19.05 6.88
C GLN A 94 2.51 20.08 6.11
N ILE A 95 3.34 19.65 5.15
CA ILE A 95 4.18 20.57 4.36
C ILE A 95 3.50 21.09 3.09
N LYS A 96 2.30 20.58 2.74
CA LYS A 96 1.61 20.85 1.47
C LYS A 96 1.41 22.34 1.21
N TYR A 97 1.17 23.12 2.26
CA TYR A 97 0.84 24.55 2.19
C TYR A 97 2.05 25.46 2.45
N LEU A 98 3.23 24.88 2.75
CA LEU A 98 4.46 25.63 2.95
C LEU A 98 5.11 25.97 1.60
N GLN A 99 5.76 27.14 1.51
CA GLN A 99 6.32 27.67 0.26
C GLN A 99 7.84 27.82 0.34
N GLY A 100 8.53 27.54 -0.77
CA GLY A 100 9.96 27.78 -0.91
C GLY A 100 10.82 27.06 0.15
N ASN A 101 11.80 27.78 0.72
CA ASN A 101 12.78 27.20 1.65
C ASN A 101 12.19 26.71 2.98
N THR A 102 11.06 27.27 3.42
CA THR A 102 10.41 26.83 4.67
C THR A 102 9.85 25.41 4.54
N ARG A 103 9.35 25.04 3.34
CA ARG A 103 8.90 23.67 3.05
C ARG A 103 10.03 22.66 3.18
N LYS A 104 11.21 22.98 2.62
CA LYS A 104 12.37 22.09 2.66
C LYS A 104 12.91 21.93 4.09
N HIS A 105 12.95 23.00 4.86
CA HIS A 105 13.35 22.95 6.27
C HIS A 105 12.38 22.08 7.07
N ALA A 106 11.07 22.35 6.98
CA ALA A 106 10.05 21.59 7.68
C ALA A 106 10.06 20.10 7.29
N LEU A 107 10.23 19.77 6.01
CA LEU A 107 10.38 18.39 5.55
C LEU A 107 11.53 17.69 6.28
N ARG A 108 12.72 18.30 6.32
CA ARG A 108 13.89 17.71 6.98
C ARG A 108 13.67 17.53 8.48
N GLU A 109 13.06 18.51 9.13
CA GLU A 109 12.71 18.46 10.55
C GLU A 109 11.75 17.31 10.87
N TYR A 110 10.69 17.16 10.08
CA TYR A 110 9.74 16.06 10.23
C TYR A 110 10.37 14.69 9.93
N LEU A 111 11.21 14.59 8.91
CA LEU A 111 11.88 13.33 8.58
C LEU A 111 12.93 12.91 9.63
N THR A 112 13.60 13.87 10.27
CA THR A 112 14.62 13.59 11.31
C THR A 112 13.98 13.08 12.60
N SER A 113 12.78 13.57 12.93
CA SER A 113 12.02 13.11 14.11
C SER A 113 11.24 11.81 13.86
N LEU A 114 11.27 11.28 12.64
CA LEU A 114 10.48 10.13 12.24
C LEU A 114 11.03 8.82 12.80
N LYS A 115 10.15 8.05 13.45
CA LYS A 115 10.46 6.68 13.89
C LYS A 115 9.93 5.69 12.86
N LEU A 116 10.79 5.32 11.92
CA LEU A 116 10.52 4.29 10.92
C LEU A 116 10.83 2.88 11.46
N PRO A 117 10.22 1.82 10.91
CA PRO A 117 10.66 0.45 11.12
C PRO A 117 12.14 0.28 10.74
N SER A 118 12.85 -0.62 11.42
CA SER A 118 14.29 -0.89 11.17
C SER A 118 14.60 -1.37 9.75
N SER A 119 13.62 -1.99 9.08
CA SER A 119 13.63 -2.18 7.64
C SER A 119 12.21 -2.42 7.13
N PHE A 120 11.97 -2.12 5.86
CA PHE A 120 10.73 -2.45 5.16
C PHE A 120 11.02 -2.67 3.67
N VAL A 121 10.13 -3.37 2.97
CA VAL A 121 10.21 -3.55 1.52
C VAL A 121 9.40 -2.46 0.84
N ILE A 122 9.89 -1.83 -0.22
CA ILE A 122 9.11 -0.82 -0.95
C ILE A 122 7.91 -1.53 -1.61
N PRO A 123 6.67 -1.03 -1.42
CA PRO A 123 5.48 -1.56 -2.06
C PRO A 123 5.69 -1.90 -3.54
N CYS A 124 5.21 -3.08 -3.96
CA CYS A 124 5.28 -3.56 -5.35
C CYS A 124 6.70 -3.75 -5.90
N THR A 125 7.73 -3.80 -5.06
CA THR A 125 9.12 -4.09 -5.46
C THR A 125 9.73 -5.18 -4.56
N SER A 126 10.94 -5.62 -4.88
CA SER A 126 11.77 -6.48 -4.02
C SER A 126 12.81 -5.70 -3.20
N ILE A 127 12.79 -4.36 -3.25
CA ILE A 127 13.82 -3.52 -2.67
C ILE A 127 13.55 -3.32 -1.18
N ARG A 128 14.47 -3.78 -0.33
CA ARG A 128 14.44 -3.53 1.11
C ARG A 128 15.20 -2.26 1.47
N VAL A 129 14.54 -1.38 2.20
CA VAL A 129 15.09 -0.12 2.73
C VAL A 129 15.32 -0.29 4.22
N LYS A 130 16.43 0.24 4.74
CA LYS A 130 16.81 0.19 6.16
C LYS A 130 16.86 1.57 6.81
N ASP A 131 17.20 2.60 6.04
CA ASP A 131 17.44 3.93 6.57
C ASP A 131 17.07 5.00 5.54
N LEU A 132 16.81 6.21 6.02
CA LEU A 132 16.45 7.37 5.22
C LEU A 132 17.56 8.41 5.26
N ARG A 133 18.18 8.68 4.11
CA ARG A 133 19.16 9.76 3.97
C ARG A 133 18.46 11.13 3.87
N VAL A 134 18.09 11.70 5.01
CA VAL A 134 17.34 12.97 5.13
C VAL A 134 18.01 14.13 4.36
N GLU A 135 19.34 14.19 4.37
CA GLU A 135 20.15 15.15 3.60
C GLU A 135 19.78 15.21 2.11
N GLY A 136 19.49 14.05 1.51
CA GLY A 136 19.17 13.88 0.10
C GLY A 136 17.69 14.09 -0.25
N CYS A 137 16.81 14.21 0.74
CA CYS A 137 15.37 14.40 0.53
C CYS A 137 15.06 15.82 0.04
N LYS A 138 14.09 15.94 -0.87
CA LYS A 138 13.68 17.18 -1.55
C LYS A 138 12.17 17.30 -1.60
#